data_AF-A0A958R7T1-F1
#
_entry.id   AF-A0A958R7T1-F1
#
_cell.length_a   1.000
_cell.length_b   1.000
_cell.length_c   1.000
_cell.angle_alpha   90.00
_cell.angle_beta   90.00
_cell.angle_gamma   90.00
#
_symmetry.space_group_name_H-M   'P 1'
#
loop_
_entity.id
_entity.type
_entity.pdbx_description
1 polymer ?
#
loop_
_entity_poly.entity_id
_entity_poly.type
_entity_poly.pdbx_seq_one_letter_code
_entity_poly.pdbx_strand_id
1 'polypeptide(L)'
;MDNDHDFQLSREELSKYSGYTLSRKTLERIFSQTVKRFQYEEKMGFGDFVWFILCVEDKTTVQSIEYWFKIMDLDGNGIITGYELEYFY
;
A
#
# COMPACT_ATOMS: atom_id res chain seq x y z
N MET A 1 -2.86 -6.15 15.49
CA MET A 1 -3.09 -5.01 14.57
C MET A 1 -3.61 -3.91 15.46
N ASP A 2 -2.92 -2.78 15.49
CA ASP A 2 -3.02 -1.70 16.48
C ASP A 2 -2.73 -2.16 17.93
N ASN A 3 -1.48 -2.03 18.38
CA ASN A 3 -1.05 -2.41 19.74
C ASN A 3 -1.06 -1.24 20.73
N ASP A 4 -1.06 0.00 20.25
CA ASP A 4 -1.06 1.22 21.07
C ASP A 4 -2.45 1.87 21.18
N HIS A 5 -3.47 1.28 20.54
CA HIS A 5 -4.87 1.70 20.57
C HIS A 5 -5.08 3.15 20.09
N ASP A 6 -4.28 3.58 19.11
CA ASP A 6 -4.33 4.95 18.58
C ASP A 6 -5.16 5.06 17.29
N PHE A 7 -5.81 3.96 16.87
CA PHE A 7 -6.56 3.83 15.61
C PHE A 7 -5.73 4.11 14.35
N GLN A 8 -4.42 3.97 14.44
CA GLN A 8 -3.47 4.11 13.36
C GLN A 8 -2.64 2.83 13.26
N LEU A 9 -2.03 2.62 12.09
CA LEU A 9 -1.19 1.47 11.82
C LEU A 9 0.18 1.94 11.36
N SER A 10 1.19 1.54 12.12
CA SER A 10 2.58 1.59 11.66
C SER A 10 2.82 0.61 10.52
N ARG A 11 3.94 0.80 9.80
CA ARG A 11 4.38 -0.13 8.76
C ARG A 11 4.56 -1.54 9.33
N GLU A 12 5.12 -1.65 10.53
CA GLU A 12 5.38 -2.90 11.23
C GLU A 12 4.08 -3.62 11.57
N GLU A 13 3.02 -2.89 11.93
CA GLU A 13 1.70 -3.46 12.20
C GLU A 13 0.98 -3.89 10.94
N LEU A 14 1.05 -3.08 9.87
CA LEU A 14 0.49 -3.46 8.57
C LEU A 14 1.24 -4.64 7.95
N SER A 15 2.54 -4.81 8.23
CA SER A 15 3.31 -5.95 7.73
C SER A 15 2.76 -7.30 8.16
N LYS A 16 2.08 -7.36 9.31
CA LYS A 16 1.46 -8.57 9.86
C LYS A 16 0.12 -8.88 9.19
N TYR A 17 -0.36 -8.00 8.30
CA TYR A 17 -1.61 -8.17 7.58
C TYR A 17 -1.63 -9.46 6.77
N SER A 18 -2.76 -10.18 6.90
CA SER A 18 -3.03 -11.46 6.24
C SER A 18 -1.88 -12.49 6.37
N GLY A 19 -1.10 -12.45 7.46
CA GLY A 19 0.02 -13.36 7.66
C GLY A 19 1.25 -13.02 6.83
N TYR A 20 1.60 -11.73 6.70
CA TYR A 20 2.77 -11.23 5.97
C TYR A 20 2.73 -11.44 4.45
N THR A 21 1.53 -11.35 3.85
CA THR A 21 1.36 -11.52 2.39
C THR A 21 1.86 -10.33 1.58
N LEU A 22 2.00 -9.15 2.20
CA LEU A 22 2.52 -7.96 1.53
C LEU A 22 4.05 -7.97 1.57
N SER A 23 4.67 -7.83 0.39
CA SER A 23 6.13 -7.70 0.32
C SER A 23 6.60 -6.43 1.03
N ARG A 24 7.84 -6.46 1.55
CA ARG A 24 8.47 -5.28 2.17
C ARG A 24 8.49 -4.07 1.22
N LYS A 25 8.79 -4.31 -0.07
CA LYS A 25 8.84 -3.27 -1.11
C LYS A 25 7.46 -2.66 -1.35
N THR A 26 6.41 -3.48 -1.38
CA THR A 26 5.02 -3.00 -1.46
C THR A 26 4.67 -2.13 -0.25
N LEU A 27 5.01 -2.55 0.97
CA LEU A 27 4.77 -1.76 2.18
C LEU A 27 5.53 -0.42 2.14
N GLU A 28 6.78 -0.40 1.69
CA GLU A 28 7.56 0.82 1.52
C GLU A 28 6.86 1.79 0.56
N ARG A 29 6.32 1.31 -0.56
CA ARG A 29 5.57 2.11 -1.53
C ARG A 29 4.22 2.62 -1.02
N ILE A 30 3.55 1.84 -0.17
CA ILE A 30 2.32 2.27 0.48
C ILE A 30 2.61 3.44 1.44
N PHE A 31 3.63 3.29 2.28
CA PHE A 31 4.02 4.29 3.27
C PHE A 31 4.85 5.45 2.70
N SER A 32 5.33 5.37 1.46
CA SER A 32 5.86 6.54 0.74
C SER A 32 4.77 7.51 0.31
N GLN A 33 3.50 7.16 0.51
CA GLN A 33 2.32 7.96 0.19
C GLN A 33 2.25 8.39 -1.29
N THR A 34 2.94 7.66 -2.17
CA THR A 34 2.99 7.96 -3.61
C THR A 34 1.61 7.80 -4.26
N VAL A 35 0.81 6.87 -3.76
CA VAL A 35 -0.51 6.56 -4.34
C VAL A 35 -1.63 7.37 -3.72
N LYS A 36 -1.57 7.56 -2.40
CA LYS A 36 -2.54 8.30 -1.60
C LYS A 36 -1.83 8.91 -0.41
N ARG A 37 -2.04 10.20 -0.19
CA ARG A 37 -1.61 10.87 1.05
C ARG A 37 -2.47 10.41 2.20
N PHE A 38 -1.81 10.01 3.29
CA PHE A 38 -2.47 9.64 4.52
C PHE A 38 -2.92 10.89 5.27
N GLN A 39 -3.84 10.70 6.20
CA GLN A 39 -4.21 11.74 7.15
C GLN A 39 -3.05 12.11 8.09
N TYR A 40 -2.16 11.15 8.38
CA TYR A 40 -1.01 11.29 9.27
C TYR A 40 0.29 10.99 8.51
N GLU A 41 1.39 11.67 8.83
CA GLU A 41 2.63 11.58 8.04
C GLU A 41 3.29 10.19 8.06
N GLU A 42 3.29 9.51 9.21
CA GLU A 42 4.07 8.27 9.38
C GLU A 42 3.21 7.02 9.59
N LYS A 43 1.94 7.20 9.95
CA LYS A 43 1.01 6.10 10.25
C LYS A 43 -0.21 6.15 9.33
N MET A 44 -0.71 4.98 9.00
CA MET A 44 -1.96 4.84 8.25
C MET A 44 -3.13 4.93 9.21
N GLY A 45 -3.97 5.97 9.10
CA GLY A 45 -5.17 6.08 9.91
C GLY A 45 -6.26 5.08 9.49
N PHE A 46 -7.28 4.89 10.33
CA PHE A 46 -8.40 3.98 10.03
C PHE A 46 -9.06 4.24 8.66
N GLY A 47 -9.28 5.50 8.28
CA GLY A 47 -9.88 5.83 6.98
C GLY A 47 -9.01 5.44 5.79
N ASP A 48 -7.68 5.60 5.92
CA ASP A 48 -6.71 5.17 4.91
C ASP A 48 -6.63 3.65 4.83
N PHE A 49 -6.70 2.98 5.98
CA PHE A 49 -6.73 1.52 6.07
C PHE A 49 -7.98 0.91 5.42
N VAL A 50 -9.17 1.47 5.65
CA VAL A 50 -10.40 1.02 4.97
C VAL A 50 -10.24 1.11 3.46
N TRP A 51 -9.69 2.23 2.97
CA TRP A 51 -9.48 2.42 1.53
C TRP A 51 -8.45 1.44 0.97
N PHE A 52 -7.36 1.18 1.71
CA PHE A 52 -6.38 0.15 1.40
C PHE A 52 -7.03 -1.24 1.28
N ILE A 53 -7.84 -1.64 2.27
CA ILE A 53 -8.52 -2.95 2.27
C ILE A 53 -9.46 -3.10 1.08
N LEU A 54 -10.23 -2.07 0.74
CA LEU A 54 -11.09 -2.12 -0.46
C LEU A 54 -10.29 -2.40 -1.73
N CYS A 55 -9.09 -1.82 -1.86
CA CYS A 55 -8.19 -2.09 -2.98
C CYS A 55 -7.56 -3.50 -2.90
N VAL A 56 -7.29 -4.02 -1.70
CA VAL A 56 -6.72 -5.36 -1.52
C VAL A 56 -7.73 -6.45 -1.85
N GLU A 57 -8.96 -6.32 -1.37
CA GLU A 57 -10.01 -7.34 -1.47
C GLU A 57 -10.52 -7.49 -2.92
N ASP A 58 -10.77 -6.37 -3.61
CA ASP A 58 -11.25 -6.40 -5.00
C ASP A 58 -10.30 -5.66 -5.95
N LYS A 59 -9.39 -6.44 -6.57
CA LYS A 59 -8.44 -5.96 -7.57
C LYS A 59 -9.02 -5.78 -8.97
N THR A 60 -10.31 -6.01 -9.16
CA THR A 60 -10.97 -5.87 -10.47
C THR A 60 -11.56 -4.48 -10.67
N THR A 61 -11.76 -3.73 -9.59
CA THR A 61 -12.23 -2.34 -9.66
C THR A 61 -11.18 -1.43 -10.30
N VAL A 62 -11.63 -0.42 -11.06
CA VAL A 62 -10.75 0.58 -11.69
C VAL A 62 -9.88 1.26 -10.63
N GLN A 63 -10.47 1.58 -9.48
CA GLN A 63 -9.79 2.22 -8.36
C GLN A 63 -8.65 1.35 -7.81
N SER A 64 -8.88 0.05 -7.66
CA SER A 64 -7.84 -0.87 -7.20
C SER A 64 -6.75 -1.09 -8.24
N ILE A 65 -7.13 -1.22 -9.52
CA ILE A 65 -6.15 -1.32 -10.61
C ILE A 65 -5.24 -0.09 -10.62
N GLU A 66 -5.79 1.11 -10.56
CA GLU A 66 -5.01 2.35 -10.46
C GLU A 66 -4.14 2.39 -9.20
N TYR A 67 -4.65 1.90 -8.08
CA TYR A 67 -3.90 1.83 -6.83
C TYR A 67 -2.64 0.95 -6.98
N TRP A 68 -2.81 -0.29 -7.42
CA TRP A 68 -1.70 -1.23 -7.59
C TRP A 68 -0.77 -0.83 -8.73
N PHE A 69 -1.30 -0.22 -9.79
CA PHE A 69 -0.50 0.33 -10.87
C PHE A 69 0.46 1.40 -10.34
N LYS A 70 -0.03 2.38 -9.58
CA LYS A 70 0.82 3.43 -8.98
C LYS A 70 1.80 2.90 -7.93
N ILE A 71 1.48 1.79 -7.26
CA ILE A 71 2.44 1.09 -6.40
C ILE A 71 3.61 0.56 -7.23
N MET A 72 3.30 -0.09 -8.37
CA MET A 72 4.28 -0.74 -9.24
C MET A 72 5.09 0.23 -10.10
N ASP A 73 4.48 1.31 -10.56
CA ASP A 73 5.10 2.38 -11.35
C ASP A 73 6.07 3.18 -10.47
N LEU A 74 7.34 2.78 -10.49
CA LEU A 74 8.36 3.29 -9.58
C LEU A 74 8.75 4.73 -9.90
N ASP A 75 8.76 5.09 -11.18
CA ASP A 75 9.16 6.40 -11.68
C ASP A 75 7.96 7.34 -11.97
N GLY A 76 6.73 6.82 -11.98
CA GLY A 76 5.50 7.57 -12.16
C GLY A 76 5.21 7.95 -13.61
N ASN A 77 5.81 7.25 -14.58
CA ASN A 77 5.69 7.57 -16.00
C ASN A 77 4.44 6.97 -16.68
N GLY A 78 3.66 6.15 -15.97
CA GLY A 78 2.46 5.52 -16.51
C GLY A 78 2.70 4.21 -17.28
N ILE A 79 3.88 3.61 -17.18
CA ILE A 79 4.28 2.39 -17.89
C ILE A 79 4.99 1.45 -16.92
N ILE A 80 4.57 0.19 -16.84
CA ILE A 80 5.28 -0.83 -16.07
C ILE A 80 6.29 -1.53 -16.98
N THR A 81 7.56 -1.36 -16.66
CA THR A 81 8.72 -1.93 -17.35
C THR A 81 9.12 -3.27 -16.74
N GLY A 82 9.93 -4.05 -17.47
CA GLY A 82 10.50 -5.30 -16.95
C GLY A 82 11.36 -5.11 -15.70
N TYR A 83 12.04 -3.97 -15.59
CA TYR A 83 12.82 -3.60 -14.40
C TYR A 83 11.93 -3.44 -13.16
N GLU A 84 10.77 -2.82 -13.30
CA GLU A 84 9.83 -2.64 -12.19
C GLU A 84 9.20 -3.96 -11.78
N LEU A 85 8.89 -4.84 -12.74
CA LEU A 85 8.44 -6.20 -12.43
C LEU A 85 9.52 -6.99 -11.66
N GLU A 86 10.78 -6.92 -12.08
CA GLU A 86 11.90 -7.56 -11.40
C GLU A 86 12.14 -6.95 -10.01
N TYR A 87 11.87 -5.66 -9.83
CA TYR A 87 11.94 -5.04 -8.51
C TYR A 87 10.95 -5.66 -7.52
N PHE A 88 9.77 -6.12 -7.91
CA PHE A 88 8.80 -6.72 -6.97
C PHE A 88 8.90 -8.25 -6.82
N TYR A 89 9.67 -8.93 -7.67
CA TYR A 89 9.93 -10.38 -7.60
C TYR A 89 11.04 -10.72 -6.58
#